data_AF-A0ABD7GNQ3-F1
#
_entry.id   AF-A0ABD7GNQ3-F1
#
_cell.length_a   1.000
_cell.length_b   1.000
_cell.length_c   1.000
_cell.angle_alpha   90.00
_cell.angle_beta   90.00
_cell.angle_gamma   90.00
#
_symmetry.space_group_name_H-M   'P 1'
#
loop_
_entity.id
_entity.type
_entity.pdbx_description
1 polymer ?
#
loop_
_entity_poly.entity_id
_entity_poly.type
_entity_poly.pdbx_seq_one_letter_code
_entity_poly.pdbx_strand_id
1 'polypeptide(L)' 'NEAGQVLWARRINQEAWQFPQGGINDRETPEEALYRELNEEVGLEAGDVRILACTRGWLRYRLPQRLVRT' A
#
# COMPACT_ATOMS: atom_id res chain seq x y z
N ASN A 1 6.80 -13.61 4.18
CA ASN A 1 7.64 -14.12 5.30
C ASN A 1 8.55 -15.23 4.78
N GLU A 2 9.37 -15.86 5.61
CA GLU A 2 10.29 -16.94 5.18
C GLU A 2 9.56 -18.16 4.59
N ALA A 3 8.27 -18.32 4.87
CA ALA A 3 7.39 -19.34 4.28
C ALA A 3 6.75 -18.92 2.95
N GLY A 4 7.12 -17.76 2.38
CA GLY A 4 6.57 -17.27 1.11
C GLY A 4 5.15 -16.69 1.20
N GLN A 5 4.63 -16.46 2.41
CA GLN A 5 3.31 -15.86 2.61
C GLN A 5 3.36 -14.33 2.52
N VAL A 6 2.24 -13.72 2.14
CA VAL A 6 2.07 -12.27 1.99
C VAL A 6 1.08 -11.71 3.02
N LEU A 7 1.26 -10.44 3.37
CA LEU A 7 0.31 -9.74 4.22
C LEU A 7 -0.97 -9.46 3.44
N TRP A 8 -2.11 -9.88 3.98
CA TRP A 8 -3.43 -9.63 3.41
C TRP A 8 -4.30 -9.00 4.48
N ALA A 9 -4.69 -7.74 4.30
CA ALA A 9 -5.40 -6.96 5.31
C ALA A 9 -6.89 -6.87 4.96
N ARG A 10 -7.75 -7.02 5.97
CA ARG A 10 -9.20 -6.85 5.82
C ARG A 10 -9.57 -5.38 5.99
N ARG A 11 -10.34 -4.83 5.05
CA ARG A 11 -10.83 -3.46 5.14
C ARG A 11 -11.79 -3.30 6.31
N ILE A 12 -11.67 -2.18 7.03
CA ILE A 12 -12.63 -1.79 8.06
C ILE A 12 -13.99 -1.57 7.38
N ASN A 13 -15.06 -2.19 7.91
CA ASN A 13 -16.44 -2.11 7.42
C ASN A 13 -16.70 -2.68 6.00
N GLN A 14 -15.81 -3.52 5.45
CA GLN A 14 -16.08 -4.26 4.21
C GLN A 14 -15.62 -5.72 4.33
N GLU A 15 -16.34 -6.64 3.70
CA GLU A 15 -15.89 -8.02 3.49
C GLU A 15 -14.94 -8.13 2.29
N ALA A 16 -13.98 -7.22 2.24
CA ALA A 16 -12.98 -7.13 1.18
C ALA A 16 -11.59 -7.13 1.81
N TRP A 17 -10.67 -7.82 1.14
CA TRP A 17 -9.28 -7.90 1.54
C TRP A 17 -8.40 -7.27 0.48
N GLN A 18 -7.32 -6.64 0.91
CA GLN A 18 -6.39 -5.94 0.03
C GLN A 18 -4.97 -5.91 0.62
N PHE A 19 -4.02 -5.54 -0.22
CA PHE A 19 -2.72 -5.07 0.25
C PHE A 19 -2.87 -3.67 0.87
N PRO A 20 -2.02 -3.32 1.85
CA PRO A 20 -1.85 -1.94 2.27
C PRO A 20 -1.53 -1.04 1.07
N GLN A 21 -2.16 0.13 1.01
CA GLN A 21 -1.98 1.07 -0.09
C GLN A 21 -2.36 2.48 0.35
N GLY A 22 -1.61 3.47 -0.15
CA GLY A 22 -2.01 4.84 0.01
C GLY A 22 -1.44 5.77 -1.04
N GLY A 23 -1.74 7.05 -0.86
CA GLY A 23 -1.39 8.10 -1.79
C GLY A 23 0.08 8.50 -1.65
N ILE A 24 0.64 9.06 -2.71
CA ILE A 24 1.90 9.79 -2.64
C ILE A 24 1.55 11.28 -2.55
N ASN A 25 2.00 11.94 -1.49
CA ASN A 25 1.76 13.36 -1.28
C ASN A 25 2.61 14.24 -2.22
N ASP A 26 2.25 15.52 -2.34
CA ASP A 26 3.07 16.46 -3.11
C ASP A 26 4.47 16.57 -2.46
N ARG A 27 5.51 16.51 -3.31
CA ARG A 27 6.93 16.48 -2.93
C ARG A 27 7.39 15.26 -2.14
N GLU A 28 6.60 14.20 -2.07
CA GLU A 28 6.98 12.93 -1.44
C GLU A 28 7.57 11.97 -2.48
N THR A 29 8.69 11.33 -2.17
CA THR A 29 9.21 10.23 -2.99
C THR A 29 8.36 8.96 -2.77
N PRO A 30 8.31 8.03 -3.74
CA PRO A 30 7.59 6.77 -3.56
C PRO A 30 8.05 5.95 -2.34
N GLU A 31 9.32 6.07 -1.96
CA GLU A 31 9.90 5.39 -0.81
C GLU A 31 9.48 6.03 0.52
N GLU A 32 9.46 7.37 0.60
CA GLU A 32 8.92 8.08 1.77
C GLU A 32 7.43 7.76 1.97
N ALA A 33 6.65 7.77 0.89
CA ALA A 33 5.24 7.40 0.93
C ALA A 33 5.06 5.94 1.39
N LEU A 34 5.88 5.01 0.89
CA LEU A 34 5.85 3.61 1.33
C LEU A 34 6.02 3.49 2.84
N TYR A 35 7.02 4.13 3.43
CA TYR A 35 7.29 4.03 4.87
C TYR A 35 6.23 4.73 5.72
N ARG A 36 5.70 5.87 5.26
CA ARG A 36 4.58 6.56 5.93
C ARG A 36 3.33 5.69 5.95
N GLU A 37 2.91 5.16 4.80
CA GLU A 37 1.72 4.30 4.69
C GLU A 37 1.89 2.99 5.48
N LEU A 38 3.10 2.43 5.48
CA LEU A 38 3.42 1.25 6.28
C LEU A 38 3.22 1.51 7.78
N ASN A 39 3.63 2.70 8.25
CA ASN A 39 3.41 3.10 9.64
C ASN A 39 1.93 3.37 9.93
N GLU A 40 1.24 4.12 9.06
CA GLU A 40 -0.17 4.49 9.24
C GLU A 40 -1.12 3.28 9.21
N GLU A 41 -0.91 2.33 8.29
CA GLU A 41 -1.84 1.21 8.08
C GLU A 41 -1.44 -0.07 8.83
N VAL A 42 -0.15 -0.28 9.10
CA VAL A 42 0.38 -1.53 9.69
C VAL A 42 1.14 -1.30 10.99
N GLY A 43 1.57 -0.07 11.27
CA GLY A 43 2.34 0.27 12.49
C GLY A 43 3.81 -0.15 12.44
N LEU A 44 4.36 -0.45 11.26
CA LEU A 44 5.77 -0.82 11.11
C LEU A 44 6.63 0.37 10.68
N GLU A 45 7.88 0.37 11.11
CA GLU A 45 8.87 1.39 10.76
C GLU A 45 9.86 0.86 9.71
N ALA A 46 10.68 1.76 9.16
CA ALA A 46 11.68 1.40 8.16
C ALA A 46 12.69 0.35 8.65
N GLY A 47 12.95 0.29 9.96
CA GLY A 47 13.84 -0.70 10.58
C GLY A 47 13.26 -2.11 10.65
N ASP A 48 11.93 -2.26 10.58
CA ASP A 48 11.24 -3.55 10.72
C ASP A 48 11.19 -4.33 9.39
N VAL A 49 11.48 -3.67 8.28
CA VAL A 49 11.30 -4.21 6.94
C VAL A 49 12.52 -4.00 6.06
N ARG A 50 12.60 -4.79 4.98
CA ARG A 50 13.61 -4.60 3.94
C ARG A 50 12.94 -4.66 2.57
N ILE A 51 13.22 -3.66 1.73
CA ILE A 51 12.76 -3.64 0.34
C ILE A 51 13.48 -4.74 -0.43
N LEU A 52 12.72 -5.67 -1.02
CA LEU A 52 13.25 -6.77 -1.84
C LEU A 52 13.16 -6.49 -3.33
N ALA A 53 12.12 -5.77 -3.76
CA ALA A 53 11.88 -5.43 -5.15
C ALA A 53 10.91 -4.25 -5.25
N CYS A 54 10.96 -3.52 -6.37
CA CYS A 54 9.97 -2.52 -6.77
C CYS A 54 9.52 -2.79 -8.22
N THR A 55 8.32 -2.33 -8.58
CA THR A 55 7.87 -2.40 -9.99
C THR A 55 8.68 -1.42 -10.82
N ARG A 56 8.97 -1.77 -12.09
CA ARG A 56 9.75 -0.93 -13.01
C ARG A 56 9.02 0.36 -13.44
N GLY A 57 7.73 0.47 -13.14
CA GLY A 57 6.91 1.60 -13.51
C GLY A 57 5.53 1.54 -12.86
N TRP A 58 4.71 2.55 -13.18
CA TRP A 58 3.39 2.73 -12.60
C TRP A 58 2.38 1.72 -13.14
N LEU A 59 1.74 1.00 -12.22
CA LEU A 59 0.56 0.19 -12.53
C LEU A 59 -0.69 1.04 -12.35
N ARG A 60 -1.54 1.09 -13.38
CA ARG A 60 -2.77 1.89 -13.37
C ARG A 60 -3.98 0.97 -13.45
N TYR A 61 -4.97 1.21 -12.61
CA TYR A 61 -6.28 0.57 -12.68
C TYR A 61 -7.36 1.64 -12.82
N ARG A 62 -8.48 1.30 -13.47
CA ARG A 62 -9.62 2.20 -13.60
C ARG A 62 -10.65 1.84 -12.56
N LEU A 63 -11.07 2.84 -11.76
CA LEU A 63 -12.20 2.69 -10.88
C LEU A 63 -13.51 2.69 -11.71
N PRO A 64 -14.47 1.80 -11.40
CA PRO A 64 -15.83 1.90 -11.94
C PRO A 64 -16.41 3.29 -11.68
N GLN A 65 -17.13 3.86 -12.66
CA GLN A 65 -17.66 5.24 -12.57
C GLN A 65 -18.46 5.51 -11.29
N ARG A 66 -19.21 4.52 -10.80
CA ARG A 66 -19.99 4.60 -9.55
C ARG A 66 -19.18 4.82 -8.26
N LEU A 67 -17.86 4.60 -8.30
CA LEU A 67 -16.95 4.74 -7.16
C LEU A 67 -16.11 6.01 -7.22
N VAL A 68 -16.21 6.79 -8.31
CA VAL A 68 -15.53 8.07 -8.44
C VAL A 68 -16.36 9.11 -7.68
N ARG A 69 -15.82 9.66 -6.59
CA ARG A 69 -16.40 10.83 -5.92
C ARG A 69 -16.04 12.06 -6.75
N THR A 70 -17.04 12.63 -7.43
CA THR A 70 -16.95 13.92 -8.15
C THR A 70 -16.95 15.08 -7.17
#